data_AF-A0A4R8TIF0-F1
#
_entry.id   AF-A0A4R8TIF0-F1
#
_cell.length_a   1.000
_cell.length_b   1.000
_cell.length_c   1.000
_cell.angle_alpha   90.00
_cell.angle_beta   90.00
_cell.angle_gamma   90.00
#
_symmetry.space_group_name_H-M   'P 1'
#
loop_
_entity.id
_entity.type
_entity.pdbx_description
1 polymer ?
#
loop_
_entity_poly.entity_id
_entity_poly.type
_entity_poly.pdbx_seq_one_letter_code
_entity_poly.pdbx_strand_id
1 'polypeptide(L)'
;MTTLSTKRKGVNPFDGASSDDNRRRKTTHGANPGDWKKKGAQAHGGRSNGAKRAVRSSRKSQKRDDFILRNANDIKKTADATDYETDDTYGESEGDGTAYSERIFSQLRKDGIAPPKWPSDPGNTSQKAAMAKFREEYKNYRDRARGSLMRAGLIDDPDKPKRLEDAIVFKGICDAMCPDFEKITRITEFDVQSAEKDARAFAVTSRMVKKLARSAAGQEAPLPMDVRSTASLRKTLDYLIDDLVQTDDKLATMHGFLWDRTRAIRRDFIFHSTMTPEEMLDQVYCLETIARFHVTSLHLLSQAALKPEDFSEQQEIEQLGKSLLSLMFAYDDCKPQGVVCQNEAEFRAYHLLFSANKPNILEDVQKEWGDSRFWTESDDIRTAVSLVESLQNATDFHGPLGSGPSMAVSGAHRTYFKIVQSRQVSYTMACFAEIHLGQLRRSALQSLKKAYTRPRHAAKDITPATLNRFLYFDTEQQAVDFAEQHGLAFVDGESPSGDSRRDDNGLYTSESVLSS
;
A
#
# COMPACT_ATOMS: atom_id res chain seq x y z
N MET A 1 5.76 28.97 -32.16
CA MET A 1 4.42 28.37 -32.35
C MET A 1 3.98 27.84 -31.01
N THR A 2 3.03 28.54 -30.38
CA THR A 2 2.43 28.25 -29.07
C THR A 2 1.64 26.95 -29.12
N THR A 3 2.03 25.96 -28.31
CA THR A 3 1.30 24.70 -28.15
C THR A 3 0.26 24.83 -27.03
N LEU A 4 -0.99 24.53 -27.38
CA LEU A 4 -2.17 24.56 -26.51
C LEU A 4 -2.09 23.43 -25.48
N SER A 5 -1.95 23.79 -24.20
CA SER A 5 -2.16 22.87 -23.09
C SER A 5 -3.66 22.48 -23.02
N THR A 6 -3.94 21.20 -23.20
CA THR A 6 -5.30 20.66 -23.22
C THR A 6 -5.84 20.58 -21.79
N LYS A 7 -6.77 21.47 -21.44
CA LYS A 7 -7.60 21.35 -20.23
C LYS A 7 -8.39 20.04 -20.27
N ARG A 8 -8.10 19.09 -19.37
CA ARG A 8 -8.97 17.94 -19.07
C ARG A 8 -9.78 18.20 -17.80
N LYS A 9 -11.09 17.94 -17.87
CA LYS A 9 -12.04 18.10 -16.75
C LYS A 9 -11.86 16.97 -15.73
N GLY A 10 -11.47 17.34 -14.51
CA GLY A 10 -12.08 16.94 -13.24
C GLY A 10 -12.24 15.44 -12.93
N VAL A 11 -11.15 14.78 -12.55
CA VAL A 11 -11.09 13.96 -11.32
C VAL A 11 -9.70 14.23 -10.75
N ASN A 12 -9.62 14.85 -9.57
CA ASN A 12 -8.35 14.99 -8.89
C ASN A 12 -8.03 13.61 -8.27
N PRO A 13 -7.01 12.86 -8.73
CA PRO A 13 -6.67 11.54 -8.20
C PRO A 13 -6.25 11.58 -6.73
N PHE A 14 -6.04 12.79 -6.22
CA PHE A 14 -5.42 13.13 -4.95
C PHE A 14 -6.43 13.56 -3.88
N ASP A 15 -7.74 13.54 -4.15
CA ASP A 15 -8.74 13.74 -3.11
C ASP A 15 -8.75 12.53 -2.15
N GLY A 16 -7.98 12.66 -1.07
CA GLY A 16 -7.96 11.78 0.09
C GLY A 16 -9.20 11.89 0.97
N ALA A 17 -10.37 12.19 0.40
CA ALA A 17 -11.64 12.14 1.13
C ALA A 17 -11.96 10.67 1.45
N SER A 18 -11.76 10.30 2.71
CA SER A 18 -12.34 9.11 3.31
C SER A 18 -13.86 9.19 3.12
N SER A 19 -14.42 8.35 2.25
CA SER A 19 -15.84 8.06 2.21
C SER A 19 -16.13 6.96 3.24
N ASP A 20 -15.98 7.28 4.52
CA ASP A 20 -16.61 6.51 5.60
C ASP A 20 -18.11 6.80 5.59
N ASP A 21 -18.84 6.20 4.67
CA ASP A 21 -20.30 6.21 4.68
C ASP A 21 -20.81 4.78 4.88
N ASN A 22 -20.52 4.24 6.08
CA ASN A 22 -21.09 2.99 6.56
C ASN A 22 -22.56 3.19 6.96
N ARG A 23 -23.42 3.49 5.98
CA ARG A 23 -24.88 3.46 6.19
C ARG A 23 -25.39 2.04 6.06
N ARG A 24 -25.31 1.33 7.19
CA ARG A 24 -26.17 0.16 7.48
C ARG A 24 -27.64 0.59 7.29
N ARG A 25 -28.27 0.13 6.21
CA ARG A 25 -29.73 0.19 6.03
C ARG A 25 -30.39 -0.58 7.18
N LYS A 26 -30.92 0.14 8.17
CA LYS A 26 -31.74 -0.43 9.23
C LYS A 26 -33.19 -0.42 8.77
N THR A 27 -33.73 -1.59 8.50
CA THR A 27 -35.17 -1.80 8.33
C THR A 27 -35.87 -1.57 9.66
N THR A 28 -36.86 -0.67 9.66
CA THR A 28 -37.74 -0.37 10.78
C THR A 28 -38.90 -1.35 10.81
N HIS A 29 -39.05 -2.12 11.89
CA HIS A 29 -40.34 -2.46 12.48
C HIS A 29 -40.14 -2.75 13.97
N GLY A 30 -40.97 -2.13 14.81
CA GLY A 30 -40.80 -2.06 16.26
C GLY A 30 -41.53 -3.14 17.05
N ALA A 31 -41.19 -3.23 18.34
CA ALA A 31 -42.10 -3.49 19.46
C ALA A 31 -41.34 -3.28 20.80
N ASN A 32 -42.12 -3.12 21.86
CA ASN A 32 -41.86 -2.46 23.16
C ASN A 32 -40.95 -3.22 24.17
N PRO A 33 -40.66 -2.62 25.36
CA PRO A 33 -39.46 -2.87 26.17
C PRO A 33 -39.64 -3.96 27.24
N GLY A 34 -38.52 -4.60 27.60
CA GLY A 34 -38.45 -5.59 28.67
C GLY A 34 -37.11 -5.53 29.39
N ASP A 35 -37.20 -5.50 30.71
CA ASP A 35 -36.22 -5.19 31.74
C ASP A 35 -35.20 -6.35 32.02
N TRP A 36 -34.15 -6.01 32.78
CA TRP A 36 -33.25 -6.87 33.59
C TRP A 36 -31.79 -7.21 33.20
N LYS A 37 -30.92 -6.62 34.05
CA LYS A 37 -29.87 -7.24 34.92
C LYS A 37 -28.47 -7.58 34.39
N LYS A 38 -27.54 -6.74 34.87
CA LYS A 38 -26.25 -7.04 35.55
C LYS A 38 -25.87 -8.53 35.71
N LYS A 39 -24.65 -8.85 35.27
CA LYS A 39 -23.55 -9.60 35.95
C LYS A 39 -22.36 -9.55 34.98
N GLY A 40 -21.09 -9.42 35.34
CA GLY A 40 -20.38 -9.61 36.59
C GLY A 40 -18.99 -10.14 36.19
N ALA A 41 -17.94 -9.43 36.57
CA ALA A 41 -16.55 -9.75 36.27
C ALA A 41 -16.13 -11.10 36.90
N GLN A 42 -15.19 -11.80 36.27
CA GLN A 42 -14.36 -12.77 36.98
C GLN A 42 -12.95 -12.83 36.39
N ALA A 43 -12.00 -12.56 37.27
CA ALA A 43 -10.56 -12.73 37.09
C ALA A 43 -10.11 -13.98 37.85
N HIS A 44 -9.18 -14.73 37.28
CA HIS A 44 -8.25 -15.69 37.91
C HIS A 44 -7.12 -15.86 36.87
N GLY A 45 -5.82 -15.57 37.07
CA GLY A 45 -4.92 -15.96 38.17
C GLY A 45 -4.65 -17.47 38.07
N GLY A 46 -3.48 -18.05 37.83
CA GLY A 46 -2.08 -17.67 37.65
C GLY A 46 -1.23 -18.97 37.72
N ARG A 47 0.09 -18.88 37.49
CA ARG A 47 1.17 -19.90 37.68
C ARG A 47 1.40 -20.86 36.50
N SER A 48 2.49 -20.72 35.74
CA SER A 48 3.92 -21.02 36.01
C SER A 48 4.25 -22.52 35.96
N ASN A 49 5.09 -22.91 34.99
CA ASN A 49 6.14 -23.90 35.17
C ASN A 49 7.21 -23.77 34.07
N GLY A 50 8.45 -23.64 34.50
CA GLY A 50 9.62 -23.61 33.63
C GLY A 50 10.18 -25.01 33.37
N ALA A 51 10.94 -25.13 32.28
CA ALA A 51 11.95 -26.17 32.11
C ALA A 51 13.15 -25.59 31.36
N LYS A 52 14.34 -25.89 31.89
CA LYS A 52 15.65 -25.41 31.43
C LYS A 52 16.23 -26.35 30.36
N ARG A 53 17.00 -25.72 29.46
CA ARG A 53 18.27 -26.17 28.81
C ARG A 53 18.26 -27.42 27.92
N ALA A 54 18.72 -27.23 26.68
CA ALA A 54 19.91 -27.94 26.18
C ALA A 54 20.57 -27.18 25.01
N VAL A 55 21.87 -26.96 25.17
CA VAL A 55 22.83 -26.50 24.16
C VAL A 55 23.29 -27.71 23.36
N ARG A 56 23.40 -27.60 22.03
CA ARG A 56 24.36 -28.42 21.27
C ARG A 56 24.84 -27.73 19.98
N SER A 57 26.11 -27.97 19.74
CA SER A 57 27.05 -27.28 18.87
C SER A 57 27.12 -27.89 17.46
N SER A 58 27.31 -27.00 16.47
CA SER A 58 28.18 -27.07 15.27
C SER A 58 28.34 -28.39 14.51
N ARG A 59 28.10 -28.32 13.18
CA ARG A 59 29.07 -28.82 12.18
C ARG A 59 28.88 -28.17 10.80
N LYS A 60 30.03 -27.78 10.22
CA LYS A 60 30.27 -27.23 8.88
C LYS A 60 30.11 -28.30 7.77
N SER A 61 29.67 -27.87 6.59
CA SER A 61 30.06 -28.37 5.26
C SER A 61 29.51 -27.38 4.21
N GLN A 62 30.27 -26.41 3.68
CA GLN A 62 31.26 -26.48 2.59
C GLN A 62 30.65 -26.55 1.17
N LYS A 63 30.55 -25.35 0.57
CA LYS A 63 30.67 -24.87 -0.84
C LYS A 63 30.25 -25.71 -2.06
N ARG A 64 29.49 -25.04 -2.95
CA ARG A 64 29.65 -24.92 -4.43
C ARG A 64 28.79 -23.70 -4.88
N ASP A 65 29.40 -22.55 -5.15
CA ASP A 65 29.79 -21.96 -6.46
C ASP A 65 28.57 -21.41 -7.23
N ASP A 66 28.32 -20.09 -7.19
CA ASP A 66 28.94 -18.98 -7.97
C ASP A 66 28.25 -18.74 -9.34
N PHE A 67 27.16 -17.96 -9.31
CA PHE A 67 26.74 -17.07 -10.39
C PHE A 67 25.81 -16.01 -9.74
N ILE A 68 25.95 -14.73 -10.09
CA ILE A 68 25.28 -13.56 -9.48
C ILE A 68 26.01 -12.95 -8.26
N LEU A 69 27.14 -12.26 -8.49
CA LEU A 69 27.65 -11.20 -7.61
C LEU A 69 28.43 -10.18 -8.46
N ARG A 70 27.70 -9.30 -9.15
CA ARG A 70 28.20 -8.02 -9.68
C ARG A 70 27.10 -6.98 -9.53
N ASN A 71 26.84 -6.59 -8.28
CA ASN A 71 26.32 -5.26 -7.89
C ASN A 71 26.17 -5.07 -6.36
N ALA A 72 26.87 -5.85 -5.54
CA ALA A 72 26.77 -5.77 -4.07
C ALA A 72 27.87 -4.90 -3.40
N ASN A 73 28.68 -4.18 -4.19
CA ASN A 73 29.84 -3.45 -3.65
C ASN A 73 29.54 -2.01 -3.18
N ASP A 74 28.32 -1.50 -3.34
CA ASP A 74 27.91 -0.21 -2.75
C ASP A 74 27.17 -0.34 -1.41
N ILE A 75 26.80 -1.57 -0.98
CA ILE A 75 26.04 -1.82 0.27
C ILE A 75 26.96 -2.35 1.37
N LYS A 76 28.15 -1.74 1.52
CA LYS A 76 29.01 -1.92 2.70
C LYS A 76 29.63 -0.59 3.11
N LYS A 77 28.77 0.35 3.50
CA LYS A 77 29.12 1.37 4.50
C LYS A 77 28.42 0.98 5.81
N THR A 78 29.25 0.44 6.70
CA THR A 78 29.28 0.65 8.16
C THR A 78 27.96 0.79 8.92
N ALA A 79 27.77 -0.12 9.90
CA ALA A 79 26.88 0.03 11.05
C ALA A 79 27.35 1.14 12.00
N ASP A 80 27.48 2.36 11.46
CA ASP A 80 27.56 3.63 12.18
C ASP A 80 26.19 4.29 12.11
N ALA A 81 25.84 5.14 13.08
CA ALA A 81 24.54 5.80 13.21
C ALA A 81 23.94 6.20 11.85
N THR A 82 22.76 5.67 11.53
CA THR A 82 22.05 6.03 10.31
C THR A 82 21.79 7.54 10.30
N ASP A 83 22.01 8.22 9.17
CA ASP A 83 21.90 9.68 8.97
C ASP A 83 20.56 10.31 9.46
N TYR A 84 19.54 9.48 9.74
CA TYR A 84 18.28 9.88 10.34
C TYR A 84 18.39 10.34 11.79
N GLU A 85 19.37 9.86 12.57
CA GLU A 85 19.48 10.18 14.02
C GLU A 85 20.09 11.57 14.27
N THR A 86 20.84 12.11 13.31
CA THR A 86 21.50 13.43 13.37
C THR A 86 20.63 14.58 12.88
N ASP A 87 19.46 14.27 12.29
CA ASP A 87 18.58 15.23 11.62
C ASP A 87 17.61 15.96 12.57
N ASP A 88 17.66 15.63 13.86
CA ASP A 88 16.82 16.25 14.87
C ASP A 88 17.51 17.48 15.46
N THR A 89 17.51 18.56 14.68
CA THR A 89 18.24 19.80 14.95
C THR A 89 17.61 20.68 16.03
N TYR A 90 16.57 20.21 16.76
CA TYR A 90 15.92 20.96 17.84
C TYR A 90 15.62 22.43 17.49
N GLY A 91 15.08 22.67 16.28
CA GLY A 91 14.74 24.00 15.79
C GLY A 91 15.90 24.78 15.15
N GLU A 92 17.06 24.15 14.93
CA GLU A 92 18.18 24.70 14.15
C GLU A 92 18.15 24.30 12.66
N SER A 93 17.07 23.67 12.18
CA SER A 93 16.91 23.31 10.77
C SER A 93 17.04 24.55 9.89
N GLU A 94 18.08 24.56 9.05
CA GLU A 94 18.28 25.55 7.98
C GLU A 94 17.46 25.21 6.73
N GLY A 95 16.60 24.19 6.81
CA GLY A 95 15.86 23.60 5.71
C GLY A 95 16.67 22.62 4.89
N ASP A 96 16.13 22.29 3.72
CA ASP A 96 16.73 21.37 2.77
C ASP A 96 17.94 21.92 1.98
N GLY A 97 18.46 23.10 2.33
CA GLY A 97 19.60 23.75 1.66
C GLY A 97 19.33 24.24 0.24
N THR A 98 18.08 24.24 -0.22
CA THR A 98 17.71 24.74 -1.55
C THR A 98 17.59 26.28 -1.57
N ALA A 99 17.72 26.89 -2.75
CA ALA A 99 17.48 28.32 -2.92
C ALA A 99 16.06 28.76 -2.48
N TYR A 100 15.08 27.84 -2.53
CA TYR A 100 13.73 28.12 -2.04
C TYR A 100 13.71 28.20 -0.51
N SER A 101 14.29 27.22 0.20
CA SER A 101 14.35 27.24 1.67
C SER A 101 15.20 28.42 2.17
N GLU A 102 16.33 28.71 1.55
CA GLU A 102 17.15 29.89 1.86
C GLU A 102 16.34 31.19 1.76
N ARG A 103 15.47 31.32 0.76
CA ARG A 103 14.60 32.49 0.60
C ARG A 103 13.56 32.60 1.71
N ILE A 104 12.95 31.48 2.11
CA ILE A 104 12.02 31.41 3.24
C ILE A 104 12.72 31.84 4.54
N PHE A 105 13.84 31.20 4.88
CA PHE A 105 14.55 31.51 6.13
C PHE A 105 15.18 32.90 6.13
N SER A 106 15.67 33.39 4.99
CA SER A 106 16.18 34.77 4.89
C SER A 106 15.09 35.80 5.15
N GLN A 107 13.86 35.56 4.68
CA GLN A 107 12.73 36.44 4.97
C GLN A 107 12.35 36.40 6.47
N LEU A 108 12.33 35.21 7.08
CA LEU A 108 12.05 35.08 8.52
C LEU A 108 13.14 35.76 9.36
N ARG A 109 14.43 35.60 9.01
CA ARG A 109 15.56 36.30 9.66
C ARG A 109 15.44 37.82 9.53
N LYS A 110 15.09 38.31 8.34
CA LYS A 110 14.88 39.75 8.08
C LYS A 110 13.80 40.35 8.98
N ASP A 111 12.75 39.58 9.27
CA ASP A 111 11.65 40.01 10.14
C ASP A 111 11.89 39.69 11.64
N GLY A 112 13.06 39.16 12.02
CA GLY A 112 13.39 38.80 13.39
C GLY A 112 12.51 37.67 13.95
N ILE A 113 12.13 36.71 13.11
CA ILE A 113 11.28 35.58 13.45
C ILE A 113 12.16 34.32 13.49
N ALA A 114 12.41 33.82 14.70
CA ALA A 114 13.17 32.60 14.94
C ALA A 114 12.34 31.62 15.79
N PRO A 115 12.51 30.30 15.58
CA PRO A 115 11.80 29.29 16.37
C PRO A 115 12.23 29.34 17.84
N PRO A 116 11.34 29.04 18.80
CA PRO A 116 11.71 28.92 20.20
C PRO A 116 12.60 27.69 20.41
N LYS A 117 13.47 27.75 21.43
CA LYS A 117 14.38 26.66 21.76
C LYS A 117 13.61 25.48 22.39
N TRP A 118 13.92 24.28 21.92
CA TRP A 118 13.32 23.06 22.43
C TRP A 118 13.70 22.77 23.90
N PRO A 119 12.81 22.12 24.67
CA PRO A 119 13.15 21.54 25.97
C PRO A 119 14.21 20.44 25.84
N SER A 120 15.02 20.23 26.89
CA SER A 120 16.16 19.30 26.85
C SER A 120 15.80 17.81 26.73
N ASP A 121 14.58 17.41 27.11
CA ASP A 121 14.11 16.02 27.06
C ASP A 121 12.62 16.01 26.70
N PRO A 122 12.27 16.31 25.44
CA PRO A 122 10.88 16.56 25.05
C PRO A 122 10.00 15.29 25.16
N GLY A 123 10.60 14.10 25.02
CA GLY A 123 9.88 12.82 25.11
C GLY A 123 9.53 12.38 26.52
N ASN A 124 10.16 12.98 27.54
CA ASN A 124 9.98 12.58 28.94
C ASN A 124 8.67 13.14 29.52
N THR A 125 7.86 12.23 30.04
CA THR A 125 6.55 12.56 30.65
C THR A 125 6.63 13.57 31.80
N SER A 126 7.78 13.69 32.47
CA SER A 126 8.04 14.68 33.52
C SER A 126 8.08 16.11 32.98
N GLN A 127 8.42 16.30 31.71
CA GLN A 127 8.50 17.59 31.02
C GLN A 127 7.17 18.05 30.40
N LYS A 128 6.05 17.38 30.73
CA LYS A 128 4.72 17.69 30.16
C LYS A 128 4.35 19.18 30.22
N ALA A 129 4.59 19.83 31.35
CA ALA A 129 4.27 21.26 31.51
C ALA A 129 5.16 22.15 30.64
N ALA A 130 6.44 21.81 30.51
CA ALA A 130 7.37 22.51 29.62
C ALA A 130 6.98 22.33 28.15
N MET A 131 6.61 21.11 27.74
CA MET A 131 6.13 20.83 26.38
C MET A 131 4.82 21.56 26.04
N ALA A 132 3.87 21.64 26.98
CA ALA A 132 2.64 22.40 26.78
C ALA A 132 2.90 23.90 26.60
N LYS A 133 3.80 24.48 27.41
CA LYS A 133 4.24 25.87 27.24
C LYS A 133 4.95 26.07 25.89
N PHE A 134 5.84 25.17 25.55
CA PHE A 134 6.60 25.19 24.30
C PHE A 134 5.68 25.11 23.07
N ARG A 135 4.62 24.28 23.11
CA ARG A 135 3.60 24.21 22.05
C ARG A 135 2.94 25.55 21.78
N GLU A 136 2.56 26.29 22.82
CA GLU A 136 1.94 27.61 22.66
C GLU A 136 2.93 28.66 22.15
N GLU A 137 4.18 28.64 22.63
CA GLU A 137 5.26 29.48 22.09
C GLU A 137 5.53 29.19 20.61
N TYR A 138 5.57 27.92 20.22
CA TYR A 138 5.78 27.51 18.84
C TYR A 138 4.60 27.87 17.95
N LYS A 139 3.36 27.77 18.46
CA LYS A 139 2.17 28.24 17.76
C LYS A 139 2.25 29.74 17.46
N ASN A 140 2.62 30.56 18.45
CA ASN A 140 2.82 32.00 18.24
C ASN A 140 3.94 32.29 17.22
N TYR A 141 5.02 31.50 17.22
CA TYR A 141 6.07 31.59 16.20
C TYR A 141 5.51 31.32 14.80
N ARG A 142 4.70 30.27 14.63
CA ARG A 142 4.08 29.91 13.35
C ARG A 142 3.13 30.99 12.83
N ASP A 143 2.31 31.57 13.70
CA ASP A 143 1.38 32.64 13.34
C ASP A 143 2.16 33.87 12.82
N ARG A 144 3.27 34.22 13.48
CA ARG A 144 4.19 35.28 13.03
C ARG A 144 4.85 34.93 11.71
N ALA A 145 5.37 33.70 11.56
CA ALA A 145 6.03 33.23 10.36
C ALA A 145 5.08 33.24 9.16
N ARG A 146 3.85 32.75 9.33
CA ARG A 146 2.80 32.82 8.31
C ARG A 146 2.55 34.25 7.87
N GLY A 147 2.32 35.17 8.82
CA GLY A 147 2.09 36.58 8.51
C GLY A 147 3.25 37.22 7.74
N SER A 148 4.50 36.88 8.09
CA SER A 148 5.69 37.33 7.37
C SER A 148 5.74 36.81 5.93
N LEU A 149 5.59 35.49 5.74
CA LEU A 149 5.68 34.86 4.43
C LEU A 149 4.52 35.29 3.51
N MET A 150 3.32 35.49 4.04
CA MET A 150 2.18 36.04 3.29
C MET A 150 2.47 37.47 2.80
N ARG A 151 2.97 38.35 3.69
CA ARG A 151 3.32 39.73 3.31
C ARG A 151 4.44 39.78 2.27
N ALA A 152 5.37 38.83 2.32
CA ALA A 152 6.46 38.70 1.36
C ALA A 152 6.03 38.02 0.04
N GLY A 153 4.79 37.55 -0.08
CA GLY A 153 4.30 36.84 -1.26
C GLY A 153 5.01 35.50 -1.51
N LEU A 154 5.46 34.83 -0.43
CA LEU A 154 6.12 33.52 -0.48
C LEU A 154 5.14 32.36 -0.26
N ILE A 155 3.98 32.64 0.32
CA ILE A 155 2.86 31.71 0.46
C ILE A 155 1.56 32.44 0.12
N ASP A 156 0.54 31.67 -0.26
CA ASP A 156 -0.78 32.21 -0.57
C ASP A 156 -1.56 32.64 0.68
N ASP A 157 -2.38 33.66 0.49
CA ASP A 157 -3.32 34.16 1.48
C ASP A 157 -4.66 33.42 1.30
N PRO A 158 -5.09 32.58 2.27
CA PRO A 158 -6.29 31.76 2.12
C PRO A 158 -7.57 32.59 1.96
N ASP A 159 -7.59 33.83 2.44
CA ASP A 159 -8.76 34.72 2.35
C ASP A 159 -8.82 35.47 1.00
N LYS A 160 -7.77 35.38 0.18
CA LYS A 160 -7.68 36.05 -1.12
C LYS A 160 -7.64 35.03 -2.26
N PRO A 161 -8.78 34.73 -2.90
CA PRO A 161 -8.79 33.82 -4.04
C PRO A 161 -7.95 34.41 -5.19
N LYS A 162 -7.10 33.57 -5.77
CA LYS A 162 -6.27 33.89 -6.94
C LYS A 162 -6.61 32.98 -8.11
N ARG A 163 -6.28 33.42 -9.32
CA ARG A 163 -6.38 32.59 -10.51
C ARG A 163 -5.21 31.59 -10.52
N LEU A 164 -5.41 30.42 -11.12
CA LEU A 164 -4.35 29.39 -11.17
C LEU A 164 -3.07 29.87 -11.87
N GLU A 165 -3.17 30.79 -12.83
CA GLU A 165 -2.01 31.36 -13.52
C GLU A 165 -1.19 32.33 -12.65
N ASP A 166 -1.79 32.84 -11.57
CA ASP A 166 -1.15 33.73 -10.59
C ASP A 166 -0.70 32.96 -9.33
N ALA A 167 -0.70 31.62 -9.38
CA ALA A 167 -0.35 30.77 -8.25
C ALA A 167 1.14 30.93 -7.90
N ILE A 168 1.44 31.02 -6.61
CA ILE A 168 2.82 31.11 -6.11
C ILE A 168 3.42 29.70 -6.07
N VAL A 169 4.71 29.59 -6.41
CA VAL A 169 5.46 28.34 -6.23
C VAL A 169 5.53 27.99 -4.75
N PHE A 170 4.94 26.87 -4.38
CA PHE A 170 5.04 26.26 -3.07
C PHE A 170 5.91 25.01 -3.14
N LYS A 171 6.84 24.88 -2.18
CA LYS A 171 7.63 23.68 -1.92
C LYS A 171 7.74 23.43 -0.42
N GLY A 172 7.78 22.16 -0.04
CA GLY A 172 8.13 21.75 1.32
C GLY A 172 9.62 21.92 1.59
N ILE A 173 9.98 22.39 2.79
CA ILE A 173 11.37 22.65 3.18
C ILE A 173 11.82 21.90 4.44
N CYS A 174 10.94 21.06 5.02
CA CYS A 174 11.31 20.25 6.16
C CYS A 174 12.28 19.14 5.72
N ASP A 175 13.48 19.17 6.28
CA ASP A 175 14.58 18.21 6.07
C ASP A 175 14.38 16.91 6.88
N ALA A 176 13.78 17.01 8.07
CA ALA A 176 13.48 15.86 8.93
C ALA A 176 12.27 15.01 8.49
N MET A 177 12.20 13.77 8.96
CA MET A 177 11.09 12.84 8.66
C MET A 177 9.72 13.28 9.22
N CYS A 178 9.70 14.23 10.15
CA CYS A 178 8.49 14.82 10.71
C CYS A 178 8.71 16.32 10.99
N PRO A 179 7.79 17.20 10.59
CA PRO A 179 7.82 18.61 10.95
C PRO A 179 7.80 18.83 12.47
N ASP A 180 8.56 19.83 12.92
CA ASP A 180 8.72 20.15 14.34
C ASP A 180 7.40 20.41 15.05
N PHE A 181 6.50 21.20 14.45
CA PHE A 181 5.22 21.49 15.09
C PHE A 181 4.35 20.24 15.27
N GLU A 182 4.43 19.30 14.33
CA GLU A 182 3.73 18.03 14.46
C GLU A 182 4.34 17.16 15.57
N LYS A 183 5.68 17.09 15.65
CA LYS A 183 6.39 16.41 16.75
C LYS A 183 5.92 16.96 18.10
N ILE A 184 5.96 18.29 18.27
CA ILE A 184 5.55 18.99 19.49
C ILE A 184 4.10 18.69 19.85
N THR A 185 3.21 18.75 18.87
CA THR A 185 1.77 18.50 19.04
C THR A 185 1.52 17.07 19.49
N ARG A 186 2.06 16.08 18.78
CA ARG A 186 1.85 14.66 19.10
C ARG A 186 2.48 14.25 20.43
N ILE A 187 3.63 14.81 20.80
CA ILE A 187 4.23 14.61 22.12
C ILE A 187 3.31 15.18 23.22
N THR A 188 2.82 16.41 23.05
CA THR A 188 1.96 17.08 24.03
C THR A 188 0.61 16.39 24.20
N GLU A 189 0.06 15.85 23.11
CA GLU A 189 -1.26 15.19 23.05
C GLU A 189 -1.18 13.67 23.32
N PHE A 190 0.01 13.13 23.57
CA PHE A 190 0.26 11.68 23.78
C PHE A 190 -0.14 10.80 22.59
N ASP A 191 -0.10 11.32 21.36
CA ASP A 191 -0.42 10.63 20.10
C ASP A 191 0.86 10.16 19.35
N VAL A 192 1.90 9.79 20.10
CA VAL A 192 3.14 9.21 19.54
C VAL A 192 3.00 7.69 19.44
N GLN A 193 3.26 7.13 18.26
CA GLN A 193 3.11 5.71 17.99
C GLN A 193 4.26 4.90 18.60
N SER A 194 4.06 3.59 18.77
CA SER A 194 5.06 2.69 19.39
C SER A 194 6.40 2.67 18.64
N ALA A 195 6.37 2.71 17.31
CA ALA A 195 7.57 2.76 16.46
C ALA A 195 8.43 4.02 16.69
N GLU A 196 7.82 5.08 17.22
CA GLU A 196 8.45 6.39 17.43
C GLU A 196 8.92 6.58 18.89
N LYS A 197 8.89 5.50 19.71
CA LYS A 197 9.24 5.52 21.14
C LYS A 197 10.48 4.68 21.45
N ASP A 198 11.14 5.00 22.55
CA ASP A 198 12.19 4.17 23.14
C ASP A 198 11.62 3.06 24.04
N ALA A 199 12.50 2.26 24.64
CA ALA A 199 12.12 1.19 25.56
C ALA A 199 11.42 1.68 26.85
N ARG A 200 11.53 2.97 27.17
CA ARG A 200 10.83 3.63 28.31
C ARG A 200 9.48 4.21 27.89
N ALA A 201 9.05 3.96 26.65
CA ALA A 201 7.86 4.54 26.02
C ALA A 201 7.91 6.08 25.88
N PHE A 202 9.09 6.67 25.94
CA PHE A 202 9.29 8.10 25.69
C PHE A 202 9.43 8.35 24.20
N ALA A 203 8.89 9.48 23.72
CA ALA A 203 8.99 9.84 22.31
C ALA A 203 10.46 10.11 21.94
N VAL A 204 10.89 9.56 20.80
CA VAL A 204 12.20 9.83 20.21
C VAL A 204 11.97 10.65 18.96
N THR A 205 12.26 11.94 19.05
CA THR A 205 11.98 12.94 18.02
C THR A 205 12.62 12.63 16.67
N SER A 206 13.83 12.05 16.64
CA SER A 206 14.49 11.57 15.42
C SER A 206 13.83 10.34 14.77
N ARG A 207 12.98 9.60 15.50
CA ARG A 207 12.21 8.45 14.96
C ARG A 207 10.79 8.82 14.56
N MET A 208 10.35 10.05 14.86
CA MET A 208 9.00 10.49 14.54
C MET A 208 8.88 10.69 13.03
N VAL A 209 7.83 10.12 12.43
CA VAL A 209 7.52 10.26 11.01
C VAL A 209 6.19 10.97 10.86
N LYS A 210 6.10 11.91 9.92
CA LYS A 210 4.90 12.72 9.68
C LYS A 210 3.65 11.85 9.46
N LYS A 211 2.63 12.01 10.30
CA LYS A 211 1.34 11.30 10.23
C LYS A 211 0.48 11.86 9.09
N LEU A 212 -0.38 11.02 8.50
CA LEU A 212 -1.33 11.51 7.49
C LEU A 212 -2.34 12.47 8.15
N ALA A 213 -2.26 13.76 7.81
CA ALA A 213 -3.26 14.72 8.23
C ALA A 213 -4.59 14.46 7.49
N ARG A 214 -5.68 14.32 8.24
CA ARG A 214 -7.03 14.21 7.70
C ARG A 214 -7.47 15.57 7.18
N SER A 215 -7.96 15.65 5.95
CA SER A 215 -8.58 16.86 5.43
C SER A 215 -9.85 17.13 6.23
N ALA A 216 -9.80 18.09 7.14
CA ALA A 216 -10.96 18.61 7.87
C ALA A 216 -11.31 20.00 7.33
N ALA A 217 -12.60 20.32 7.28
CA ALA A 217 -13.05 21.65 6.90
C ALA A 217 -12.43 22.71 7.83
N GLY A 218 -11.85 23.77 7.25
CA GLY A 218 -11.17 24.82 8.01
C GLY A 218 -9.73 24.51 8.42
N GLN A 219 -9.12 23.43 7.92
CA GLN A 219 -7.67 23.24 8.05
C GLN A 219 -6.94 24.36 7.29
N GLU A 220 -6.06 25.03 8.01
CA GLU A 220 -5.22 26.10 7.46
C GLU A 220 -4.23 25.51 6.43
N ALA A 221 -3.97 26.23 5.34
CA ALA A 221 -2.99 25.81 4.35
C ALA A 221 -1.61 25.63 5.02
N PRO A 222 -0.86 24.56 4.72
CA PRO A 222 0.40 24.29 5.41
C PRO A 222 1.44 25.38 5.14
N LEU A 223 2.33 25.62 6.11
CA LEU A 223 3.56 26.38 5.86
C LEU A 223 4.57 25.50 5.10
N PRO A 224 5.55 26.08 4.38
CA PRO A 224 6.63 25.32 3.76
C PRO A 224 7.32 24.35 4.72
N MET A 225 7.55 24.76 5.98
CA MET A 225 8.15 23.94 7.03
C MET A 225 7.26 22.82 7.57
N ASP A 226 5.99 22.78 7.17
CA ASP A 226 5.07 21.67 7.49
C ASP A 226 5.12 20.56 6.46
N VAL A 227 5.76 20.77 5.32
CA VAL A 227 5.84 19.82 4.22
C VAL A 227 7.29 19.41 4.07
N ARG A 228 7.54 18.10 4.02
CA ARG A 228 8.89 17.56 3.81
C ARG A 228 9.40 17.91 2.41
N SER A 229 10.69 18.21 2.32
CA SER A 229 11.39 18.30 1.03
C SER A 229 11.36 16.93 0.33
N THR A 230 11.58 16.91 -0.97
CA THR A 230 11.64 15.68 -1.77
C THR A 230 12.74 14.72 -1.29
N ALA A 231 13.91 15.26 -0.95
CA ALA A 231 15.01 14.52 -0.35
C ALA A 231 14.60 13.89 0.99
N SER A 232 13.92 14.65 1.84
CA SER A 232 13.39 14.15 3.12
C SER A 232 12.30 13.08 2.93
N LEU A 233 11.45 13.21 1.90
CA LEU A 233 10.44 12.22 1.57
C LEU A 233 11.05 10.88 1.18
N ARG A 234 12.09 10.90 0.35
CA ARG A 234 12.87 9.71 0.00
C ARG A 234 13.56 9.11 1.22
N LYS A 235 14.33 9.93 1.95
CA LYS A 235 15.00 9.56 3.22
C LYS A 235 14.01 8.90 4.19
N THR A 236 12.81 9.47 4.33
CA THR A 236 11.77 8.90 5.18
C THR A 236 11.33 7.52 4.69
N LEU A 237 11.09 7.35 3.38
CA LEU A 237 10.65 6.07 2.85
C LEU A 237 11.71 4.99 3.04
N ASP A 238 12.97 5.32 2.82
CA ASP A 238 14.11 4.43 3.03
C ASP A 238 14.13 3.97 4.50
N TYR A 239 14.00 4.89 5.46
CA TYR A 239 13.85 4.54 6.89
C TYR A 239 12.66 3.60 7.18
N LEU A 240 11.50 3.87 6.57
CA LEU A 240 10.30 3.04 6.79
C LEU A 240 10.50 1.60 6.28
N ILE A 241 11.14 1.42 5.13
CA ILE A 241 11.30 0.11 4.51
C ILE A 241 12.54 -0.61 5.04
N ASP A 242 13.70 0.04 5.03
CA ASP A 242 15.00 -0.58 5.27
C ASP A 242 15.33 -0.71 6.76
N ASP A 243 14.77 0.14 7.64
CA ASP A 243 15.06 0.10 9.08
C ASP A 243 13.92 -0.51 9.89
N LEU A 244 12.66 -0.15 9.59
CA LEU A 244 11.52 -0.62 10.37
C LEU A 244 11.03 -2.02 9.96
N VAL A 245 11.15 -2.40 8.69
CA VAL A 245 10.62 -3.67 8.14
C VAL A 245 11.73 -4.50 7.48
N GLN A 246 12.84 -4.65 8.18
CA GLN A 246 13.99 -5.46 7.75
C GLN A 246 13.66 -6.95 7.48
N THR A 247 12.57 -7.44 8.06
CA THR A 247 12.19 -8.86 8.03
C THR A 247 10.67 -9.00 8.00
N ASP A 248 10.19 -10.05 7.31
CA ASP A 248 8.76 -10.30 7.08
C ASP A 248 7.94 -10.41 8.38
N ASP A 249 8.53 -10.90 9.48
CA ASP A 249 7.88 -11.03 10.78
C ASP A 249 7.50 -9.68 11.41
N LYS A 250 8.20 -8.59 11.04
CA LYS A 250 7.86 -7.24 11.50
C LYS A 250 6.69 -6.65 10.73
N LEU A 251 6.47 -7.07 9.49
CA LEU A 251 5.50 -6.44 8.58
C LEU A 251 4.11 -6.38 9.22
N ALA A 252 3.61 -7.50 9.76
CA ALA A 252 2.28 -7.55 10.37
C ALA A 252 2.10 -6.52 11.50
N THR A 253 3.13 -6.34 12.34
CA THR A 253 3.07 -5.40 13.47
C THR A 253 3.26 -3.94 13.05
N MET A 254 4.05 -3.69 12.00
CA MET A 254 4.39 -2.33 11.55
C MET A 254 3.48 -1.84 10.42
N HIS A 255 2.70 -2.72 9.79
CA HIS A 255 1.90 -2.41 8.61
C HIS A 255 1.00 -1.19 8.83
N GLY A 256 0.21 -1.14 9.91
CA GLY A 256 -0.66 0.00 10.17
C GLY A 256 0.07 1.34 10.28
N PHE A 257 1.30 1.33 10.82
CA PHE A 257 2.16 2.52 10.88
C PHE A 257 2.66 2.90 9.49
N LEU A 258 3.28 1.97 8.76
CA LEU A 258 3.80 2.23 7.40
C LEU A 258 2.69 2.65 6.45
N TRP A 259 1.54 2.00 6.51
CA TRP A 259 0.37 2.31 5.69
C TRP A 259 -0.10 3.76 5.87
N ASP A 260 -0.09 4.29 7.09
CA ASP A 260 -0.40 5.70 7.33
C ASP A 260 0.72 6.63 6.81
N ARG A 261 1.99 6.28 7.09
CA ARG A 261 3.14 7.14 6.76
C ARG A 261 3.45 7.20 5.28
N THR A 262 3.29 6.11 4.52
CA THR A 262 3.44 6.11 3.06
C THR A 262 2.39 6.97 2.38
N ARG A 263 1.16 7.01 2.90
CA ARG A 263 0.11 7.93 2.44
C ARG A 263 0.47 9.39 2.74
N ALA A 264 1.06 9.66 3.90
CA ALA A 264 1.56 11.01 4.24
C ALA A 264 2.69 11.44 3.30
N ILE A 265 3.61 10.54 2.92
CA ILE A 265 4.67 10.79 1.93
C ILE A 265 4.06 11.17 0.58
N ARG A 266 3.13 10.35 0.07
CA ARG A 266 2.42 10.64 -1.19
C ARG A 266 1.69 11.98 -1.16
N ARG A 267 1.09 12.32 0.00
CA ARG A 267 0.39 13.59 0.18
C ARG A 267 1.33 14.78 0.12
N ASP A 268 2.52 14.66 0.71
CA ASP A 268 3.50 15.75 0.71
C ASP A 268 4.03 16.07 -0.69
N PHE A 269 4.19 15.07 -1.56
CA PHE A 269 4.54 15.30 -2.97
C PHE A 269 3.55 16.21 -3.71
N ILE A 270 2.26 16.19 -3.35
CA ILE A 270 1.23 17.02 -4.00
C ILE A 270 1.50 18.53 -3.79
N PHE A 271 2.09 18.90 -2.65
CA PHE A 271 2.33 20.30 -2.34
C PHE A 271 3.48 20.91 -3.14
N HIS A 272 4.38 20.09 -3.68
CA HIS A 272 5.50 20.55 -4.49
C HIS A 272 5.02 20.95 -5.89
N SER A 273 4.60 22.22 -6.02
CA SER A 273 4.00 22.78 -7.23
C SER A 273 4.87 22.72 -8.49
N THR A 274 6.19 22.70 -8.31
CA THR A 274 7.17 22.49 -9.37
C THR A 274 8.28 21.59 -8.85
N MET A 275 8.89 20.79 -9.73
CA MET A 275 9.98 19.89 -9.37
C MET A 275 11.11 19.97 -10.40
N THR A 276 12.36 19.85 -9.94
CA THR A 276 13.54 19.62 -10.77
C THR A 276 13.56 18.16 -11.26
N PRO A 277 14.33 17.84 -12.32
CA PRO A 277 14.50 16.45 -12.76
C PRO A 277 14.89 15.45 -11.66
N GLU A 278 15.74 15.87 -10.72
CA GLU A 278 16.15 15.04 -9.58
C GLU A 278 14.99 14.82 -8.59
N GLU A 279 14.26 15.89 -8.25
CA GLU A 279 13.09 15.82 -7.38
C GLU A 279 11.97 14.93 -7.97
N MET A 280 11.80 14.94 -9.30
CA MET A 280 10.87 14.07 -10.01
C MET A 280 11.28 12.60 -9.93
N LEU A 281 12.59 12.32 -10.04
CA LEU A 281 13.12 10.96 -9.87
C LEU A 281 12.91 10.46 -8.43
N ASP A 282 13.05 11.31 -7.42
CA ASP A 282 12.73 10.96 -6.03
C ASP A 282 11.25 10.67 -5.84
N GLN A 283 10.36 11.46 -6.46
CA GLN A 283 8.92 11.19 -6.45
C GLN A 283 8.60 9.83 -7.09
N VAL A 284 9.16 9.56 -8.27
CA VAL A 284 8.99 8.30 -8.99
C VAL A 284 9.48 7.13 -8.11
N TYR A 285 10.71 7.21 -7.58
CA TYR A 285 11.27 6.20 -6.69
C TYR A 285 10.34 5.92 -5.50
N CYS A 286 9.84 6.97 -4.84
CA CYS A 286 8.96 6.80 -3.69
C CYS A 286 7.65 6.12 -4.08
N LEU A 287 7.02 6.54 -5.17
CA LEU A 287 5.74 5.98 -5.63
C LEU A 287 5.88 4.51 -6.07
N GLU A 288 6.98 4.17 -6.76
CA GLU A 288 7.32 2.82 -7.14
C GLU A 288 7.47 1.90 -5.91
N THR A 289 8.28 2.33 -4.94
CA THR A 289 8.52 1.58 -3.71
C THR A 289 7.25 1.43 -2.86
N ILE A 290 6.42 2.48 -2.77
CA ILE A 290 5.14 2.42 -2.05
C ILE A 290 4.16 1.46 -2.73
N ALA A 291 4.10 1.43 -4.07
CA ALA A 291 3.26 0.48 -4.78
C ALA A 291 3.72 -0.98 -4.56
N ARG A 292 5.05 -1.23 -4.53
CA ARG A 292 5.60 -2.54 -4.15
C ARG A 292 5.26 -2.91 -2.70
N PHE A 293 5.40 -1.97 -1.77
CA PHE A 293 5.00 -2.17 -0.37
C PHE A 293 3.54 -2.61 -0.25
N HIS A 294 2.61 -1.92 -0.92
CA HIS A 294 1.18 -2.23 -0.83
C HIS A 294 0.84 -3.60 -1.43
N VAL A 295 1.35 -3.93 -2.62
CA VAL A 295 1.01 -5.20 -3.26
C VAL A 295 1.63 -6.39 -2.53
N THR A 296 2.84 -6.24 -1.99
CA THR A 296 3.48 -7.29 -1.17
C THR A 296 2.79 -7.44 0.18
N SER A 297 2.38 -6.33 0.81
CA SER A 297 1.60 -6.37 2.05
C SER A 297 0.24 -7.05 1.83
N LEU A 298 -0.41 -6.78 0.70
CA LEU A 298 -1.64 -7.46 0.31
C LEU A 298 -1.44 -8.98 0.23
N HIS A 299 -0.38 -9.45 -0.43
CA HIS A 299 -0.08 -10.88 -0.50
C HIS A 299 0.19 -11.49 0.90
N LEU A 300 1.14 -10.92 1.64
CA LEU A 300 1.63 -11.50 2.89
C LEU A 300 0.59 -11.45 4.01
N LEU A 301 -0.15 -10.34 4.14
CA LEU A 301 -1.08 -10.11 5.25
C LEU A 301 -2.51 -10.61 4.94
N SER A 302 -2.79 -11.07 3.72
CA SER A 302 -4.03 -11.81 3.43
C SER A 302 -3.97 -13.27 3.87
N GLN A 303 -2.77 -13.78 4.19
CA GLN A 303 -2.59 -15.15 4.66
C GLN A 303 -3.11 -15.29 6.10
N ALA A 304 -3.90 -16.34 6.36
CA ALA A 304 -4.57 -16.54 7.65
C ALA A 304 -3.61 -16.57 8.85
N ALA A 305 -2.35 -16.97 8.66
CA ALA A 305 -1.34 -17.04 9.72
C ALA A 305 -0.73 -15.68 10.08
N LEU A 306 -0.77 -14.71 9.16
CA LEU A 306 -0.07 -13.42 9.29
C LEU A 306 -1.02 -12.22 9.34
N LYS A 307 -2.31 -12.41 9.06
CA LYS A 307 -3.33 -11.36 8.99
C LYS A 307 -3.57 -10.68 10.34
N PRO A 308 -3.22 -9.39 10.49
CA PRO A 308 -3.60 -8.60 11.66
C PRO A 308 -5.13 -8.41 11.75
N GLU A 309 -5.67 -8.25 12.97
CA GLU A 309 -7.11 -8.06 13.18
C GLU A 309 -7.69 -6.83 12.48
N ASP A 310 -6.88 -5.78 12.33
CA ASP A 310 -7.25 -4.49 11.73
C ASP A 310 -6.90 -4.37 10.24
N PHE A 311 -6.34 -5.42 9.63
CA PHE A 311 -5.96 -5.41 8.22
C PHE A 311 -7.16 -5.55 7.28
N SER A 312 -7.28 -4.61 6.33
CA SER A 312 -8.34 -4.58 5.33
C SER A 312 -7.77 -4.66 3.92
N GLU A 313 -7.94 -5.81 3.27
CA GLU A 313 -7.54 -6.06 1.88
C GLU A 313 -8.14 -5.02 0.92
N GLN A 314 -9.39 -4.62 1.16
CA GLN A 314 -10.06 -3.61 0.35
C GLN A 314 -9.37 -2.25 0.43
N GLN A 315 -9.00 -1.82 1.65
CA GLN A 315 -8.28 -0.56 1.84
C GLN A 315 -6.88 -0.62 1.22
N GLU A 316 -6.22 -1.78 1.30
CA GLU A 316 -4.90 -1.99 0.70
C GLU A 316 -4.95 -1.90 -0.82
N ILE A 317 -5.92 -2.56 -1.46
CA ILE A 317 -6.19 -2.47 -2.90
C ILE A 317 -6.48 -1.01 -3.30
N GLU A 318 -7.28 -0.28 -2.50
CA GLU A 318 -7.58 1.12 -2.77
C GLU A 318 -6.32 2.00 -2.73
N GLN A 319 -5.46 1.84 -1.71
CA GLN A 319 -4.23 2.61 -1.62
C GLN A 319 -3.24 2.24 -2.71
N LEU A 320 -3.11 0.96 -3.04
CA LEU A 320 -2.31 0.47 -4.17
C LEU A 320 -2.75 1.13 -5.48
N GLY A 321 -4.05 1.12 -5.78
CA GLY A 321 -4.60 1.73 -6.98
C GLY A 321 -4.35 3.24 -7.05
N LYS A 322 -4.49 3.95 -5.92
CA LYS A 322 -4.14 5.37 -5.81
C LYS A 322 -2.65 5.61 -6.07
N SER A 323 -1.78 4.78 -5.51
CA SER A 323 -0.32 4.90 -5.68
C SER A 323 0.10 4.67 -7.14
N LEU A 324 -0.42 3.63 -7.79
CA LEU A 324 -0.19 3.37 -9.22
C LEU A 324 -0.68 4.52 -10.10
N LEU A 325 -1.87 5.05 -9.82
CA LEU A 325 -2.41 6.16 -10.60
C LEU A 325 -1.56 7.43 -10.45
N SER A 326 -1.13 7.77 -9.22
CA SER A 326 -0.18 8.86 -9.00
C SER A 326 1.15 8.64 -9.75
N LEU A 327 1.64 7.39 -9.80
CA LEU A 327 2.86 7.06 -10.53
C LEU A 327 2.72 7.21 -12.03
N MET A 328 1.58 6.84 -12.61
CA MET A 328 1.31 7.06 -14.04
C MET A 328 1.36 8.56 -14.39
N PHE A 329 0.78 9.41 -13.55
CA PHE A 329 0.89 10.88 -13.73
C PHE A 329 2.33 11.37 -13.59
N ALA A 330 3.08 10.88 -12.59
CA ALA A 330 4.49 11.25 -12.42
C ALA A 330 5.34 10.88 -13.65
N TYR A 331 5.13 9.71 -14.26
CA TYR A 331 5.80 9.35 -15.50
C TYR A 331 5.42 10.27 -16.67
N ASP A 332 4.14 10.60 -16.80
CA ASP A 332 3.68 11.49 -17.86
C ASP A 332 4.21 12.93 -17.69
N ASP A 333 4.42 13.39 -16.45
CA ASP A 333 5.08 14.67 -16.14
C ASP A 333 6.59 14.62 -16.44
N CYS A 334 7.26 13.47 -16.25
CA CYS A 334 8.68 13.27 -16.54
C CYS A 334 9.01 13.39 -18.04
N LYS A 335 8.14 12.88 -18.91
CA LYS A 335 8.33 12.85 -20.38
C LYS A 335 8.64 14.22 -21.00
N PRO A 336 7.82 15.28 -20.81
CA PRO A 336 8.11 16.60 -21.38
C PRO A 336 9.37 17.25 -20.81
N GLN A 337 9.82 16.83 -19.62
CA GLN A 337 11.07 17.29 -19.00
C GLN A 337 12.30 16.49 -19.46
N GLY A 338 12.12 15.47 -20.31
CA GLY A 338 13.21 14.60 -20.78
C GLY A 338 13.79 13.70 -19.68
N VAL A 339 13.05 13.49 -18.58
CA VAL A 339 13.47 12.62 -17.48
C VAL A 339 13.17 11.17 -17.84
N VAL A 340 14.18 10.31 -17.81
CA VAL A 340 14.05 8.89 -18.15
C VAL A 340 13.81 8.08 -16.88
N CYS A 341 12.65 7.43 -16.82
CA CYS A 341 12.25 6.58 -15.70
C CYS A 341 12.54 5.11 -16.03
N GLN A 342 13.54 4.51 -15.37
CA GLN A 342 14.04 3.18 -15.73
C GLN A 342 13.01 2.06 -15.56
N ASN A 343 12.16 2.14 -14.52
CA ASN A 343 11.17 1.11 -14.20
C ASN A 343 9.77 1.40 -14.80
N GLU A 344 9.64 2.39 -15.70
CA GLU A 344 8.33 2.80 -16.22
C GLU A 344 7.58 1.64 -16.88
N ALA A 345 8.27 0.79 -17.63
CA ALA A 345 7.66 -0.38 -18.27
C ALA A 345 7.12 -1.39 -17.25
N GLU A 346 7.86 -1.65 -16.16
CA GLU A 346 7.47 -2.55 -15.08
C GLU A 346 6.15 -2.08 -14.43
N PHE A 347 6.07 -0.81 -14.04
CA PHE A 347 4.88 -0.28 -13.37
C PHE A 347 3.70 -0.03 -14.30
N ARG A 348 3.95 0.26 -15.58
CA ARG A 348 2.90 0.26 -16.60
C ARG A 348 2.29 -1.13 -16.77
N ALA A 349 3.10 -2.19 -16.75
CA ALA A 349 2.62 -3.57 -16.74
C ALA A 349 1.78 -3.87 -15.48
N TYR A 350 2.23 -3.44 -14.31
CA TYR A 350 1.45 -3.58 -13.06
C TYR A 350 0.13 -2.81 -13.09
N HIS A 351 0.11 -1.57 -13.60
CA HIS A 351 -1.11 -0.78 -13.72
C HIS A 351 -2.12 -1.42 -14.68
N LEU A 352 -1.63 -1.98 -15.79
CA LEU A 352 -2.45 -2.74 -16.75
C LEU A 352 -3.08 -3.96 -16.07
N LEU A 353 -2.28 -4.77 -15.38
CA LEU A 353 -2.76 -5.96 -14.68
C LEU A 353 -3.71 -5.61 -13.53
N PHE A 354 -3.42 -4.59 -12.72
CA PHE A 354 -4.31 -4.10 -11.67
C PHE A 354 -5.66 -3.65 -12.23
N SER A 355 -5.66 -3.06 -13.42
CA SER A 355 -6.85 -2.58 -14.12
C SER A 355 -7.52 -3.60 -15.04
N ALA A 356 -7.17 -4.90 -14.97
CA ALA A 356 -7.60 -5.93 -15.93
C ALA A 356 -9.12 -6.01 -16.16
N ASN A 357 -9.92 -5.69 -15.13
CA ASN A 357 -11.39 -5.73 -15.19
C ASN A 357 -12.04 -4.47 -15.79
N LYS A 358 -11.25 -3.46 -16.18
CA LYS A 358 -11.79 -2.31 -16.91
C LYS A 358 -12.07 -2.73 -18.36
N PRO A 359 -13.30 -2.54 -18.87
CA PRO A 359 -13.59 -2.84 -20.27
C PRO A 359 -12.69 -2.02 -21.21
N ASN A 360 -12.25 -2.64 -22.30
CA ASN A 360 -11.38 -2.06 -23.33
C ASN A 360 -10.02 -1.53 -22.83
N ILE A 361 -9.55 -1.98 -21.65
CA ILE A 361 -8.31 -1.48 -21.04
C ILE A 361 -7.10 -1.55 -21.97
N LEU A 362 -6.96 -2.62 -22.77
CA LEU A 362 -5.85 -2.76 -23.72
C LEU A 362 -5.88 -1.68 -24.80
N GLU A 363 -7.06 -1.38 -25.36
CA GLU A 363 -7.21 -0.34 -26.37
C GLU A 363 -6.98 1.06 -25.80
N ASP A 364 -7.49 1.31 -24.59
CA ASP A 364 -7.35 2.60 -23.91
C ASP A 364 -5.88 2.88 -23.61
N VAL A 365 -5.19 1.90 -23.03
CA VAL A 365 -3.77 1.98 -22.69
C VAL A 365 -2.89 2.14 -23.93
N GLN A 366 -3.19 1.43 -25.03
CA GLN A 366 -2.46 1.58 -26.29
C GLN A 366 -2.58 3.00 -26.88
N LYS A 367 -3.75 3.64 -26.73
CA LYS A 367 -3.95 5.04 -27.15
C LYS A 367 -3.28 6.03 -26.20
N GLU A 368 -3.32 5.77 -24.90
CA GLU A 368 -2.81 6.68 -23.87
C GLU A 368 -1.29 6.74 -23.82
N TRP A 369 -0.60 5.60 -23.90
CA TRP A 369 0.84 5.57 -23.63
C TRP A 369 1.67 6.18 -24.76
N GLY A 370 1.17 6.11 -26.01
CA GLY A 370 1.74 6.79 -27.18
C GLY A 370 3.17 6.39 -27.58
N ASP A 371 3.85 5.56 -26.79
CA ASP A 371 5.20 5.05 -27.04
C ASP A 371 5.12 3.57 -27.46
N SER A 372 5.49 3.30 -28.70
CA SER A 372 5.46 1.96 -29.29
C SER A 372 6.46 1.00 -28.63
N ARG A 373 7.54 1.50 -28.01
CA ARG A 373 8.61 0.67 -27.42
C ARG A 373 8.10 -0.21 -26.30
N PHE A 374 7.12 0.26 -25.54
CA PHE A 374 6.46 -0.52 -24.50
C PHE A 374 5.89 -1.85 -25.04
N TRP A 375 5.38 -1.85 -26.27
CA TRP A 375 4.74 -3.02 -26.88
C TRP A 375 5.73 -3.93 -27.61
N THR A 376 6.81 -3.36 -28.15
CA THR A 376 7.79 -4.09 -28.95
C THR A 376 8.95 -4.65 -28.14
N GLU A 377 9.36 -3.96 -27.06
CA GLU A 377 10.63 -4.22 -26.37
C GLU A 377 10.46 -4.75 -24.94
N SER A 378 9.33 -4.50 -24.26
CA SER A 378 9.14 -4.91 -22.86
C SER A 378 8.54 -6.32 -22.73
N ASP A 379 9.28 -7.23 -22.08
CA ASP A 379 8.76 -8.54 -21.67
C ASP A 379 7.71 -8.42 -20.54
N ASP A 380 7.85 -7.45 -19.64
CA ASP A 380 6.91 -7.20 -18.54
C ASP A 380 5.51 -6.87 -19.07
N ILE A 381 5.45 -5.98 -20.06
CA ILE A 381 4.18 -5.57 -20.68
C ILE A 381 3.58 -6.72 -21.47
N ARG A 382 4.37 -7.46 -22.26
CA ARG A 382 3.89 -8.65 -22.98
C ARG A 382 3.32 -9.71 -22.03
N THR A 383 3.95 -9.89 -20.87
CA THR A 383 3.49 -10.81 -19.82
C THR A 383 2.18 -10.31 -19.20
N ALA A 384 2.09 -9.03 -18.84
CA ALA A 384 0.87 -8.45 -18.30
C ALA A 384 -0.31 -8.51 -19.29
N VAL A 385 -0.08 -8.22 -20.58
CA VAL A 385 -1.08 -8.38 -21.64
C VAL A 385 -1.58 -9.82 -21.68
N SER A 386 -0.68 -10.80 -21.70
CA SER A 386 -1.04 -12.23 -21.73
C SER A 386 -1.88 -12.64 -20.50
N LEU A 387 -1.56 -12.09 -19.32
CA LEU A 387 -2.35 -12.29 -18.10
C LEU A 387 -3.75 -11.66 -18.21
N VAL A 388 -3.84 -10.41 -18.68
CA VAL A 388 -5.11 -9.69 -18.86
C VAL A 388 -6.01 -10.40 -19.90
N GLU A 389 -5.46 -10.81 -21.05
CA GLU A 389 -6.20 -11.56 -22.06
C GLU A 389 -6.70 -12.91 -21.52
N SER A 390 -5.89 -13.59 -20.69
CA SER A 390 -6.28 -14.85 -20.04
C SER A 390 -7.38 -14.68 -18.98
N LEU A 391 -7.57 -13.47 -18.44
CA LEU A 391 -8.64 -13.14 -17.49
C LEU A 391 -9.98 -12.88 -18.15
N GLN A 392 -9.98 -12.49 -19.43
CA GLN A 392 -11.22 -12.19 -20.13
C GLN A 392 -12.12 -13.43 -20.14
N ASN A 393 -13.41 -13.23 -19.88
CA ASN A 393 -14.42 -14.28 -19.91
C ASN A 393 -15.64 -13.83 -20.75
N ALA A 394 -16.24 -14.78 -21.47
CA ALA A 394 -17.44 -14.56 -22.28
C ALA A 394 -18.73 -14.43 -21.44
N THR A 395 -18.65 -14.49 -20.10
CA THR A 395 -19.83 -14.39 -19.22
C THR A 395 -19.88 -13.13 -18.38
N ASP A 396 -18.78 -12.38 -18.29
CA ASP A 396 -18.71 -11.15 -17.49
C ASP A 396 -19.14 -9.96 -18.36
N PHE A 397 -20.32 -9.42 -18.06
CA PHE A 397 -20.84 -8.22 -18.69
C PHE A 397 -20.22 -6.99 -18.03
N HIS A 398 -19.56 -6.14 -18.81
CA HIS A 398 -18.98 -4.90 -18.32
C HIS A 398 -19.75 -3.67 -18.85
N GLY A 399 -19.85 -2.62 -18.03
CA GLY A 399 -20.41 -1.31 -18.38
C GLY A 399 -21.84 -1.03 -17.84
N PRO A 400 -22.25 0.25 -17.78
CA PRO A 400 -23.53 0.68 -17.18
C PRO A 400 -24.79 0.21 -17.93
N LEU A 401 -24.64 -0.31 -19.15
CA LEU A 401 -25.71 -0.85 -19.99
C LEU A 401 -25.51 -2.33 -20.35
N GLY A 402 -24.51 -3.00 -19.75
CA GLY A 402 -24.17 -4.39 -20.08
C GLY A 402 -23.69 -4.53 -21.52
N SER A 403 -22.59 -3.86 -21.89
CA SER A 403 -21.95 -4.20 -23.17
C SER A 403 -21.56 -5.68 -23.12
N GLY A 404 -21.90 -6.38 -24.20
CA GLY A 404 -21.79 -7.83 -24.28
C GLY A 404 -20.37 -8.33 -24.00
N PRO A 405 -20.21 -9.64 -23.77
CA PRO A 405 -18.89 -10.23 -23.57
C PRO A 405 -17.96 -9.88 -24.73
N SER A 406 -16.66 -9.72 -24.44
CA SER A 406 -15.65 -9.58 -25.49
C SER A 406 -15.82 -10.75 -26.47
N MET A 407 -15.99 -10.43 -27.76
CA MET A 407 -16.46 -11.38 -28.78
C MET A 407 -15.41 -12.44 -29.17
N ALA A 408 -14.21 -12.39 -28.59
CA ALA A 408 -13.07 -13.27 -28.89
C ALA A 408 -12.35 -13.72 -27.61
N VAL A 409 -13.06 -14.40 -26.72
CA VAL A 409 -12.50 -14.79 -25.41
C VAL A 409 -12.15 -16.27 -25.36
N SER A 410 -10.93 -16.56 -24.90
CA SER A 410 -10.39 -17.93 -24.80
C SER A 410 -10.81 -18.67 -23.52
N GLY A 411 -11.19 -17.95 -22.44
CA GLY A 411 -11.52 -18.58 -21.15
C GLY A 411 -10.34 -19.40 -20.59
N ALA A 412 -9.11 -18.95 -20.87
CA ALA A 412 -7.89 -19.72 -20.71
C ALA A 412 -7.34 -19.68 -19.28
N HIS A 413 -8.17 -20.04 -18.29
CA HIS A 413 -7.80 -19.95 -16.87
C HIS A 413 -6.51 -20.70 -16.54
N ARG A 414 -6.28 -21.85 -17.19
CA ARG A 414 -5.05 -22.65 -17.03
C ARG A 414 -3.82 -21.92 -17.55
N THR A 415 -3.96 -21.10 -18.59
CA THR A 415 -2.87 -20.30 -19.14
C THR A 415 -2.46 -19.23 -18.13
N TYR A 416 -3.42 -18.57 -17.47
CA TYR A 416 -3.13 -17.61 -16.41
C TYR A 416 -2.25 -18.20 -15.31
N PHE A 417 -2.66 -19.33 -14.72
CA PHE A 417 -1.87 -20.02 -13.69
C PHE A 417 -0.50 -20.46 -14.19
N LYS A 418 -0.39 -20.95 -15.42
CA LYS A 418 0.89 -21.32 -16.03
C LYS A 418 1.83 -20.12 -16.20
N ILE A 419 1.30 -18.97 -16.60
CA ILE A 419 2.09 -17.74 -16.71
C ILE A 419 2.60 -17.36 -15.32
N VAL A 420 1.72 -17.29 -14.30
CA VAL A 420 2.11 -16.95 -12.92
C VAL A 420 3.15 -17.91 -12.35
N GLN A 421 3.09 -19.21 -12.68
CA GLN A 421 4.08 -20.22 -12.28
C GLN A 421 5.43 -20.11 -13.01
N SER A 422 5.52 -19.30 -14.07
CA SER A 422 6.76 -19.13 -14.82
C SER A 422 7.82 -18.42 -13.99
N ARG A 423 9.06 -18.90 -14.03
CA ARG A 423 10.21 -18.24 -13.39
C ARG A 423 10.55 -16.86 -13.98
N GLN A 424 9.95 -16.51 -15.12
CA GLN A 424 10.12 -15.20 -15.75
C GLN A 424 9.21 -14.14 -15.11
N VAL A 425 8.15 -14.55 -14.40
CA VAL A 425 7.26 -13.62 -13.69
C VAL A 425 7.93 -13.21 -12.39
N SER A 426 8.12 -11.91 -12.20
CA SER A 426 8.65 -11.38 -10.95
C SER A 426 7.70 -11.64 -9.79
N TYR A 427 8.24 -11.73 -8.57
CA TYR A 427 7.42 -11.92 -7.38
C TYR A 427 6.34 -10.82 -7.23
N THR A 428 6.71 -9.57 -7.49
CA THR A 428 5.78 -8.42 -7.47
C THR A 428 4.68 -8.56 -8.52
N MET A 429 5.01 -8.98 -9.75
CA MET A 429 4.01 -9.23 -10.79
C MET A 429 3.05 -10.36 -10.40
N ALA A 430 3.56 -11.41 -9.76
CA ALA A 430 2.74 -12.49 -9.24
C ALA A 430 1.78 -12.00 -8.13
N CYS A 431 2.23 -11.09 -7.24
CA CYS A 431 1.37 -10.46 -6.24
C CYS A 431 0.25 -9.62 -6.90
N PHE A 432 0.55 -8.90 -7.98
CA PHE A 432 -0.50 -8.21 -8.76
C PHE A 432 -1.47 -9.17 -9.44
N ALA A 433 -0.97 -10.30 -9.94
CA ALA A 433 -1.80 -11.34 -10.54
C ALA A 433 -2.72 -12.00 -9.52
N GLU A 434 -2.25 -12.15 -8.26
CA GLU A 434 -3.01 -12.77 -7.18
C GLU A 434 -4.36 -12.10 -6.92
N ILE A 435 -4.44 -10.77 -7.08
CA ILE A 435 -5.65 -9.95 -6.91
C ILE A 435 -6.84 -10.52 -7.71
N HIS A 436 -6.57 -11.16 -8.84
CA HIS A 436 -7.60 -11.68 -9.75
C HIS A 436 -7.90 -13.17 -9.56
N LEU A 437 -7.15 -13.91 -8.74
CA LEU A 437 -7.32 -15.35 -8.60
C LEU A 437 -8.71 -15.73 -8.09
N GLY A 438 -9.30 -14.92 -7.21
CA GLY A 438 -10.67 -15.12 -6.74
C GLY A 438 -11.70 -15.07 -7.88
N GLN A 439 -11.57 -14.12 -8.81
CA GLN A 439 -12.43 -14.06 -10.00
C GLN A 439 -12.16 -15.24 -10.94
N LEU A 440 -10.89 -15.54 -11.19
CA LEU A 440 -10.48 -16.63 -12.07
C LEU A 440 -11.02 -17.98 -11.59
N ARG A 441 -10.89 -18.27 -10.29
CA ARG A 441 -11.40 -19.50 -9.65
C ARG A 441 -12.93 -19.59 -9.73
N ARG A 442 -13.65 -18.47 -9.53
CA ARG A 442 -15.11 -18.40 -9.71
C ARG A 442 -15.51 -18.73 -11.15
N SER A 443 -14.86 -18.13 -12.13
CA SER A 443 -15.12 -18.38 -13.55
C SER A 443 -14.85 -19.84 -13.94
N ALA A 444 -13.74 -20.41 -13.46
CA ALA A 444 -13.38 -21.81 -13.68
C ALA A 444 -14.45 -22.76 -13.07
N LEU A 445 -14.88 -22.47 -11.84
CA LEU A 445 -15.89 -23.26 -11.13
C LEU A 445 -17.27 -23.19 -11.82
N GLN A 446 -17.68 -22.02 -12.30
CA GLN A 446 -18.91 -21.88 -13.08
C GLN A 446 -18.86 -22.64 -14.40
N SER A 447 -17.71 -22.62 -15.09
CA SER A 447 -17.49 -23.40 -16.31
C SER A 447 -17.60 -24.90 -16.04
N LEU A 448 -17.02 -25.37 -14.92
CA LEU A 448 -17.14 -26.75 -14.46
C LEU A 448 -18.61 -27.09 -14.18
N LYS A 449 -19.31 -26.29 -13.37
CA LYS A 449 -20.73 -26.50 -13.05
C LYS A 449 -21.57 -26.66 -14.32
N LYS A 450 -21.41 -25.77 -15.31
CA LYS A 450 -22.12 -25.84 -16.59
C LYS A 450 -21.83 -27.12 -17.37
N ALA A 451 -20.56 -27.53 -17.46
CA ALA A 451 -20.17 -28.74 -18.17
C ALA A 451 -20.77 -30.01 -17.55
N TYR A 452 -20.93 -30.03 -16.23
CA TYR A 452 -21.43 -31.19 -15.48
C TYR A 452 -22.92 -31.11 -15.08
N THR A 453 -23.69 -30.15 -15.59
CA THR A 453 -25.14 -30.04 -15.29
C THR A 453 -26.01 -31.08 -16.03
N ARG A 454 -25.47 -31.78 -17.05
CA ARG A 454 -26.24 -32.68 -17.94
C ARG A 454 -26.18 -34.21 -17.74
N PRO A 455 -25.31 -34.83 -16.92
CA PRO A 455 -25.35 -36.28 -16.77
C PRO A 455 -26.54 -36.71 -15.89
N ARG A 456 -27.20 -37.81 -16.28
CA ARG A 456 -28.25 -38.51 -15.49
C ARG A 456 -27.77 -39.01 -14.11
N HIS A 457 -26.48 -38.89 -13.82
CA HIS A 457 -25.81 -39.29 -12.59
C HIS A 457 -24.92 -38.15 -12.11
N ALA A 458 -24.76 -38.00 -10.79
CA ALA A 458 -23.76 -37.08 -10.21
C ALA A 458 -22.38 -37.36 -10.82
N ALA A 459 -21.56 -36.32 -10.96
CA ALA A 459 -20.25 -36.39 -11.59
C ALA A 459 -19.25 -37.14 -10.70
N LYS A 460 -19.33 -38.48 -10.65
CA LYS A 460 -18.53 -39.37 -9.81
C LYS A 460 -17.01 -39.18 -9.96
N ASP A 461 -16.57 -38.57 -11.06
CA ASP A 461 -15.17 -38.40 -11.40
C ASP A 461 -14.55 -37.08 -10.85
N ILE A 462 -15.34 -36.19 -10.22
CA ILE A 462 -14.81 -34.95 -9.64
C ILE A 462 -14.45 -35.18 -8.17
N THR A 463 -13.21 -35.59 -7.95
CA THR A 463 -12.60 -35.66 -6.62
C THR A 463 -12.06 -34.29 -6.17
N PRO A 464 -11.82 -34.06 -4.87
CA PRO A 464 -11.15 -32.86 -4.36
C PRO A 464 -9.81 -32.56 -5.07
N ALA A 465 -8.98 -33.59 -5.30
CA ALA A 465 -7.74 -33.49 -6.06
C ALA A 465 -7.96 -33.00 -7.50
N THR A 466 -8.99 -33.53 -8.18
CA THR A 466 -9.34 -33.14 -9.55
C THR A 466 -9.81 -31.69 -9.60
N LEU A 467 -10.66 -31.28 -8.65
CA LEU A 467 -11.11 -29.90 -8.52
C LEU A 467 -9.91 -28.96 -8.29
N ASN A 468 -9.01 -29.31 -7.37
CA ASN A 468 -7.87 -28.47 -7.07
C ASN A 468 -6.90 -28.33 -8.26
N ARG A 469 -6.81 -29.35 -9.12
CA ARG A 469 -6.05 -29.26 -10.38
C ARG A 469 -6.57 -28.17 -11.33
N PHE A 470 -7.84 -27.76 -11.21
CA PHE A 470 -8.41 -26.65 -11.97
C PHE A 470 -8.34 -25.30 -11.24
N LEU A 471 -8.43 -25.31 -9.91
CA LEU A 471 -8.51 -24.08 -9.09
C LEU A 471 -7.17 -23.60 -8.54
N TYR A 472 -6.15 -24.44 -8.51
CA TYR A 472 -4.79 -24.13 -8.06
C TYR A 472 -4.77 -23.47 -6.67
N PHE A 473 -5.46 -24.09 -5.69
CA PHE A 473 -5.26 -23.79 -4.29
C PHE A 473 -4.05 -24.57 -3.74
N ASP A 474 -3.52 -24.11 -2.61
CA ASP A 474 -2.37 -24.75 -1.95
C ASP A 474 -2.76 -26.12 -1.38
N THR A 475 -4.02 -26.29 -0.98
CA THR A 475 -4.55 -27.54 -0.44
C THR A 475 -5.88 -27.92 -1.10
N GLU A 476 -6.17 -29.22 -1.13
CA GLU A 476 -7.46 -29.72 -1.63
C GLU A 476 -8.62 -29.22 -0.77
N GLN A 477 -8.42 -29.06 0.54
CA GLN A 477 -9.43 -28.56 1.46
C GLN A 477 -9.88 -27.13 1.09
N GLN A 478 -8.94 -26.23 0.77
CA GLN A 478 -9.30 -24.88 0.32
C GLN A 478 -10.15 -24.90 -0.96
N ALA A 479 -9.89 -25.83 -1.88
CA ALA A 479 -10.69 -26.00 -3.10
C ALA A 479 -12.11 -26.48 -2.78
N VAL A 480 -12.25 -27.41 -1.83
CA VAL A 480 -13.53 -27.89 -1.31
C VAL A 480 -14.31 -26.75 -0.65
N ASP A 481 -13.70 -26.06 0.32
CA ASP A 481 -14.32 -24.94 1.03
C ASP A 481 -14.80 -23.85 0.06
N PHE A 482 -14.00 -23.56 -0.97
CA PHE A 482 -14.36 -22.61 -2.01
C PHE A 482 -15.54 -23.08 -2.85
N ALA A 483 -15.61 -24.38 -3.21
CA ALA A 483 -16.75 -24.92 -3.94
C ALA A 483 -18.05 -24.87 -3.11
N GLU A 484 -17.98 -25.18 -1.82
CA GLU A 484 -19.09 -25.11 -0.87
C GLU A 484 -19.64 -23.68 -0.72
N GLN A 485 -18.77 -22.69 -0.61
CA GLN A 485 -19.15 -21.27 -0.62
C GLN A 485 -19.89 -20.85 -1.89
N HIS A 486 -19.71 -21.58 -3.00
CA HIS A 486 -20.37 -21.34 -4.28
C HIS A 486 -21.54 -22.31 -4.55
N GLY A 487 -22.04 -22.99 -3.51
CA GLY A 487 -23.22 -23.84 -3.58
C GLY A 487 -22.99 -25.15 -4.34
N LEU A 488 -21.83 -25.78 -4.14
CA LEU A 488 -21.54 -27.13 -4.57
C LEU A 488 -21.10 -27.93 -3.34
N ALA A 489 -21.63 -29.13 -3.15
CA ALA A 489 -21.27 -29.98 -2.00
C ALA A 489 -20.57 -31.25 -2.47
N PHE A 490 -19.62 -31.74 -1.69
CA PHE A 490 -19.08 -33.08 -1.89
C PHE A 490 -19.88 -34.08 -1.06
N VAL A 491 -20.40 -35.13 -1.69
CA VAL A 491 -21.17 -36.19 -1.04
C VAL A 491 -20.35 -37.47 -1.08
N ASP A 492 -20.12 -38.13 0.06
CA ASP A 492 -19.48 -39.44 0.10
C ASP A 492 -20.27 -40.42 -0.78
N GLY A 493 -19.62 -40.97 -1.81
CA GLY A 493 -20.29 -41.87 -2.75
C GLY A 493 -20.68 -43.18 -2.07
N GLU A 494 -21.99 -43.40 -1.86
CA GLU A 494 -22.50 -44.77 -1.73
C GLU A 494 -22.27 -45.49 -3.06
N SER A 495 -21.40 -46.50 -3.04
CA SER A 495 -21.16 -47.38 -4.19
C SER A 495 -22.48 -48.02 -4.63
N PRO A 496 -22.96 -47.80 -5.87
CA PRO A 496 -24.09 -48.53 -6.37
C PRO A 496 -23.60 -49.92 -6.74
N SER A 497 -23.97 -50.90 -5.92
CA SER A 497 -23.82 -52.35 -6.14
C SER A 497 -22.39 -52.89 -5.97
N GLY A 498 -22.04 -53.26 -4.73
CA GLY A 498 -21.46 -54.58 -4.45
C GLY A 498 -20.05 -54.96 -4.93
N ASP A 499 -19.21 -54.05 -5.42
CA ASP A 499 -17.81 -54.39 -5.73
C ASP A 499 -16.85 -53.39 -5.07
N SER A 500 -16.29 -53.80 -3.93
CA SER A 500 -15.26 -53.05 -3.20
C SER A 500 -13.92 -53.28 -3.89
N ARG A 501 -13.38 -52.27 -4.59
CA ARG A 501 -11.96 -52.31 -4.98
C ARG A 501 -11.11 -52.06 -3.74
N ARG A 502 -10.35 -53.09 -3.35
CA ARG A 502 -9.32 -53.01 -2.30
C ARG A 502 -8.04 -52.51 -2.95
N ASP A 503 -7.44 -51.46 -2.40
CA ASP A 503 -6.01 -51.22 -2.57
C ASP A 503 -5.22 -52.27 -1.78
N ASP A 504 -3.96 -52.52 -2.15
CA ASP A 504 -3.07 -53.53 -1.56
C ASP A 504 -2.85 -53.38 -0.03
N ASN A 505 -3.33 -52.29 0.57
CA ASN A 505 -3.28 -52.01 2.02
C ASN A 505 -4.64 -52.05 2.75
N GLY A 506 -5.74 -52.44 2.10
CA GLY A 506 -7.00 -52.78 2.79
C GLY A 506 -7.75 -51.62 3.47
N LEU A 507 -7.54 -50.37 3.05
CA LEU A 507 -8.34 -49.21 3.48
C LEU A 507 -9.43 -48.88 2.45
N TYR A 508 -10.66 -48.64 2.92
CA TYR A 508 -11.76 -48.08 2.12
C TYR A 508 -11.51 -46.58 1.93
N THR A 509 -11.32 -46.13 0.69
CA THR A 509 -11.40 -44.71 0.32
C THR A 509 -12.83 -44.41 -0.15
N SER A 510 -13.59 -43.67 0.65
CA SER A 510 -14.84 -43.06 0.17
C SER A 510 -14.48 -41.88 -0.72
N GLU A 511 -14.63 -42.03 -2.03
CA GLU A 511 -14.50 -40.90 -2.96
C GLU A 511 -15.74 -40.01 -2.83
N SER A 512 -15.51 -38.80 -2.34
CA SER A 512 -16.52 -37.75 -2.23
C SER A 512 -16.79 -37.12 -3.59
N VAL A 513 -18.05 -37.02 -3.99
CA VAL A 513 -18.51 -36.63 -5.32
C VAL A 513 -19.20 -35.26 -5.30
N LEU A 514 -18.85 -34.38 -6.24
CA LEU A 514 -19.48 -33.07 -6.40
C LEU A 514 -20.99 -33.20 -6.79
N SER A 515 -21.88 -32.77 -5.91
CA SER A 515 -23.33 -32.65 -6.12
C SER A 515 -23.73 -31.17 -6.19
N SER A 516 -24.66 -30.87 -7.11
CA SER A 516 -25.24 -29.54 -7.33
C SER A 516 -26.37 -29.21 -6.38
#